data_AF-A0A4T3F049-F1
#
_entry.id   AF-A0A4T3F049-F1
#
_cell.length_a   1.000
_cell.length_b   1.000
_cell.length_c   1.000
_cell.angle_alpha   90.00
_cell.angle_beta   90.00
_cell.angle_gamma   90.00
#
_symmetry.space_group_name_H-M   'P 1'
#
loop_
_entity.id
_entity.type
_entity.pdbx_description
1 polymer ?
#
loop_
_entity_poly.entity_id
_entity_poly.type
_entity_poly.pdbx_seq_one_letter_code
_entity_poly.pdbx_strand_id
1 'polypeptide(L)' 'MAQDGKKTSPGEFLNQVKSETSKVVWPSREETIRTAIFVFIMMVILSLFFLGVDSVFSALVRWLLSLA' A
#
# COMPACT_ATOMS: atom_id res chain seq x y z
N MET A 1 -19.14 44.29 17.17
CA MET A 1 -18.12 44.42 16.12
C MET A 1 -17.43 43.07 16.01
N ALA A 2 -17.34 42.55 14.79
CA ALA A 2 -16.77 41.29 14.28
C ALA A 2 -16.38 40.17 15.27
N GLN A 3 -16.97 38.99 15.02
CA GLN A 3 -16.48 37.69 15.47
C GLN A 3 -15.13 37.42 14.80
N ASP A 4 -14.01 37.57 15.52
CA ASP A 4 -12.70 37.15 15.01
C ASP A 4 -12.46 35.68 15.32
N GLY A 5 -12.32 34.92 14.24
CA GLY A 5 -12.47 33.48 14.19
C GLY A 5 -11.51 32.71 15.10
N LYS A 6 -12.10 31.70 15.74
CA LYS A 6 -11.52 30.52 16.37
C LYS A 6 -10.47 29.86 15.46
N LYS A 7 -9.25 30.39 15.44
CA LYS A 7 -8.06 29.71 14.89
C LYS A 7 -7.36 29.08 16.07
N THR A 8 -7.36 27.75 16.15
CA THR A 8 -6.59 27.01 17.14
C THR A 8 -5.19 27.58 17.19
N SER A 9 -4.76 28.04 18.36
CA SER A 9 -3.40 28.54 18.51
C SER A 9 -2.43 27.42 18.09
N PRO A 10 -1.32 27.71 17.39
CA PRO A 10 -0.36 26.67 16.97
C PRO A 10 0.10 25.76 18.13
N GLY A 11 0.14 26.29 19.36
CA GLY A 11 0.45 25.50 20.56
C GLY A 11 -0.70 24.58 21.01
N GLU A 12 -1.94 25.01 20.84
CA GLU A 12 -3.13 24.20 21.14
C GLU A 12 -3.31 23.07 20.11
N PHE A 13 -2.97 23.33 18.85
CA PHE A 13 -2.92 22.32 17.79
C PHE A 13 -1.90 21.21 18.07
N LEU A 14 -0.69 21.54 18.54
CA LEU A 14 0.31 20.54 18.92
C LEU A 14 -0.16 19.65 20.09
N ASN A 15 -0.86 20.22 21.06
CA ASN A 15 -1.47 19.47 22.15
C ASN A 15 -2.56 18.52 21.65
N GLN A 16 -3.39 18.96 20.72
CA GLN A 16 -4.41 18.11 20.06
C GLN A 16 -3.75 16.99 19.25
N VAL A 17 -2.72 17.26 18.45
CA VAL A 17 -1.98 16.25 17.68
C VAL A 17 -1.34 15.21 18.59
N LYS A 18 -0.72 15.62 19.71
CA LYS A 18 -0.16 14.70 20.70
C LYS A 18 -1.26 13.81 21.30
N SER A 19 -2.41 14.39 21.63
CA SER A 19 -3.57 13.66 22.13
C SER A 19 -4.08 12.62 21.13
N GLU A 20 -4.21 12.97 19.85
CA GLU A 20 -4.66 12.03 18.80
C GLU A 20 -3.59 10.97 18.46
N THR A 21 -2.31 11.35 18.46
CA THR A 21 -1.20 10.42 18.21
C THR A 21 -1.13 9.34 19.29
N SER A 22 -1.49 9.66 20.53
CA SER A 22 -1.55 8.67 21.62
C SER A 22 -2.61 7.59 21.42
N LYS A 23 -3.62 7.83 20.56
CA LYS A 23 -4.64 6.83 20.19
C LYS A 23 -4.18 5.90 19.06
N VAL A 24 -3.03 6.19 18.43
CA VAL A 24 -2.47 5.35 17.36
C VAL A 24 -1.90 4.08 17.98
N VAL A 25 -2.63 2.98 17.84
CA VAL A 25 -2.15 1.64 18.16
C VAL A 25 -1.30 1.15 17.00
N TRP A 26 0.02 1.12 17.22
CA TRP A 26 0.94 0.53 16.26
C TRP A 26 0.86 -0.99 16.33
N PRO A 27 0.84 -1.67 15.17
CA PRO A 27 0.76 -3.11 15.12
C PRO A 27 1.97 -3.75 15.76
N SER A 28 1.77 -4.90 16.39
CA SER A 28 2.89 -5.70 16.89
C SER A 28 3.75 -6.21 15.72
N ARG A 29 5.02 -6.54 16.01
CA ARG A 29 5.91 -7.16 15.00
C ARG A 29 5.30 -8.44 14.42
N GLU A 30 4.59 -9.21 15.24
CA GLU A 30 3.92 -10.43 14.82
C GLU A 30 2.76 -10.14 13.86
N GLU A 31 1.90 -9.16 14.16
CA GLU A 31 0.80 -8.75 13.27
C GLU A 31 1.32 -8.24 11.92
N THR A 32 2.42 -7.48 11.96
CA THR A 32 3.06 -6.95 10.75
C THR A 32 3.56 -8.09 9.87
N ILE A 33 4.28 -9.05 10.46
CA ILE A 33 4.80 -10.21 9.73
C ILE A 33 3.66 -11.07 9.19
N ARG A 34 2.61 -11.30 9.98
CA ARG A 34 1.45 -12.08 9.57
C ARG A 34 0.76 -11.45 8.36
N THR A 35 0.49 -10.14 8.42
CA THR A 35 -0.08 -9.40 7.29
C THR A 35 0.84 -9.44 6.06
N ALA A 36 2.15 -9.30 6.26
CA ALA A 36 3.12 -9.38 5.17
C ALA A 36 3.13 -10.77 4.50
N ILE A 37 3.02 -11.87 5.26
CA ILE A 37 2.94 -13.23 4.71
C ILE A 37 1.70 -13.38 3.82
N PHE A 38 0.54 -12.90 4.26
CA PHE A 38 -0.68 -12.96 3.44
C PHE A 38 -0.51 -12.21 2.11
N VAL A 39 0.03 -10.99 2.15
CA VAL A 39 0.30 -10.21 0.93
C VAL A 39 1.33 -10.90 0.05
N PHE A 40 2.38 -11.47 0.64
CA PHE A 40 3.44 -12.18 -0.07
C PHE A 40 2.91 -13.38 -0.83
N ILE A 41 2.04 -14.20 -0.21
CA ILE A 41 1.42 -15.36 -0.88
C ILE A 41 0.61 -14.90 -2.10
N MET A 42 -0.23 -13.88 -1.95
CA MET A 42 -1.01 -13.32 -3.06
C MET A 42 -0.10 -12.79 -4.17
N MET A 43 0.97 -12.09 -3.81
CA MET A 43 1.97 -11.58 -4.76
C MET A 43 2.65 -12.71 -5.53
N VAL A 44 3.01 -13.80 -4.87
CA VAL A 44 3.64 -14.98 -5.50
C VAL A 44 2.68 -15.66 -6.47
N ILE A 45 1.40 -15.79 -6.12
CA ILE A 45 0.40 -16.39 -7.03
C ILE A 45 0.27 -15.53 -8.30
N LEU A 46 0.12 -14.22 -8.14
CA LEU A 46 -0.01 -13.30 -9.28
C LEU A 46 1.27 -13.28 -10.13
N SER A 47 2.46 -13.28 -9.52
CA SER A 47 3.71 -13.27 -10.26
C SER A 47 3.92 -14.53 -11.09
N LEU A 48 3.55 -15.70 -10.55
CA LEU A 48 3.60 -16.97 -11.30
C LEU A 48 2.59 -16.98 -12.46
N PHE A 49 1.39 -16.44 -12.25
CA PHE A 49 0.39 -16.30 -13.31
C PHE A 49 0.91 -15.42 -14.45
N PHE A 50 1.42 -14.23 -14.13
CA PHE A 50 1.98 -13.32 -15.14
C PHE A 50 3.15 -13.97 -15.88
N LEU A 51 4.09 -14.60 -15.17
CA LEU A 51 5.22 -15.29 -15.79
C LEU A 51 4.77 -16.35 -16.83
N GLY A 52 3.71 -17.11 -16.52
CA GLY A 52 3.13 -18.08 -17.44
C GLY A 52 2.53 -17.40 -18.68
N VAL A 53 1.73 -16.37 -18.48
CA VAL A 53 1.09 -15.61 -19.58
C VAL A 53 2.15 -14.95 -20.46
N ASP A 54 3.14 -14.28 -19.89
CA ASP A 54 4.23 -13.62 -20.60
C ASP A 54 5.04 -14.63 -21.44
N SER A 55 5.29 -15.82 -20.88
CA SER A 55 6.00 -16.89 -21.60
C SER A 55 5.21 -17.36 -22.82
N VAL A 56 3.91 -17.63 -22.65
CA VAL A 56 3.03 -18.05 -23.76
C VAL A 56 2.91 -16.94 -24.80
N PHE A 57 2.68 -15.70 -24.38
CA PHE A 57 2.55 -14.57 -25.27
C PHE A 57 3.83 -14.33 -26.06
N SER A 58 5.00 -14.43 -25.41
CA SER A 58 6.29 -14.31 -26.08
C SER A 58 6.53 -15.39 -27.13
N ALA A 59 6.10 -16.64 -26.87
CA ALA A 59 6.20 -17.74 -27.82
C ALA A 59 5.27 -17.52 -29.03
N LEU A 60 4.03 -17.06 -28.79
CA LEU A 60 3.07 -16.74 -29.85
C LEU A 60 3.56 -15.59 -30.73
N VAL A 61 4.09 -14.51 -30.13
CA VAL A 61 4.64 -13.38 -30.87
C VAL A 61 5.85 -13.82 -31.72
N ARG A 62 6.77 -14.62 -31.15
CA ARG A 62 7.91 -15.16 -31.90
C ARG A 62 7.46 -16.04 -33.07
N TRP A 63 6.44 -16.87 -32.87
CA TRP A 63 5.87 -17.69 -33.92
C TRP A 63 5.25 -16.84 -35.04
N LEU A 64 4.48 -15.80 -34.69
CA LEU A 64 3.89 -14.88 -35.66
C LEU A 64 4.96 -14.13 -36.47
N LEU A 65 6.01 -13.64 -35.81
CA LEU A 65 7.13 -12.97 -36.47
C LEU A 65 7.95 -13.91 -37.36
N SER A 66 7.89 -15.23 -37.15
CA SER A 66 8.55 -16.20 -38.03
C SER A 66 7.76 -16.50 -39.31
N LEU A 67 6.47 -16.13 -39.34
CA LEU A 67 5.58 -16.32 -40.49
C LEU A 67 5.49 -15.08 -41.39
N ALA A 68 5.89 -13.90 -40.88
CA ALA A 68 5.99 -12.65 -41.62
C ALA A 68 7.39 -12.50 -42.24
#